data_AF-A0A1G1M0W4-F1
#
_entry.id   AF-A0A1G1M0W4-F1
#
_cell.length_a   1.000
_cell.length_b   1.000
_cell.length_c   1.000
_cell.angle_alpha   90.00
_cell.angle_beta   90.00
_cell.angle_gamma   90.00
#
_symmetry.space_group_name_H-M   'P 1'
#
loop_
_entity.id
_entity.type
_entity.pdbx_description
1 polymer ?
#
loop_
_entity_poly.entity_id
_entity_poly.type
_entity_poly.pdbx_seq_one_letter_code
_entity_poly.pdbx_strand_id
1 'polypeptide(L)' 'MKFTLYFENEVLRKRPYLTKDMCVRIIGNPLKVERQEDDRFRFWGKVRELEDRIVRVVTLEDKITIHNAFLDGRFKL' A
#
# COMPACT_ATOMS: atom_id res chain seq x y z
N MET A 1 -2.22 -1.53 13.25
CA MET A 1 -1.70 -1.96 11.93
C MET A 1 -0.60 -2.99 12.12
N LYS A 2 -0.42 -3.93 11.19
CA LYS A 2 0.70 -4.88 11.20
C LYS A 2 1.54 -4.72 9.93
N PHE A 3 2.82 -5.05 10.01
CA PHE A 3 3.77 -4.97 8.89
C PHE A 3 4.60 -6.25 8.86
N THR A 4 4.87 -6.76 7.66
CA THR A 4 5.83 -7.86 7.50
C THR A 4 7.27 -7.36 7.64
N LEU A 5 8.20 -8.23 8.04
CA LEU A 5 9.63 -7.91 8.06
C LEU A 5 10.14 -7.52 6.67
N TYR A 6 9.61 -8.13 5.60
CA TYR A 6 9.90 -7.74 4.23
C TYR A 6 9.50 -6.28 3.96
N PHE A 7 8.33 -5.86 4.42
CA PHE A 7 7.90 -4.48 4.27
C PHE A 7 8.86 -3.51 4.98
N GLU A 8 9.18 -3.80 6.24
CA GLU A 8 10.01 -2.91 7.06
C GLU A 8 11.46 -2.83 6.56
N ASN A 9 12.06 -3.97 6.25
CA ASN A 9 13.49 -4.05 5.93
C ASN A 9 13.81 -3.83 4.45
N GLU A 10 12.88 -4.19 3.55
CA GLU A 10 13.12 -4.13 2.10
C GLU A 10 12.29 -3.06 1.41
N VAL A 11 10.98 -2.98 1.69
CA VAL A 11 10.10 -2.05 0.96
C VAL A 11 10.42 -0.62 1.33
N LEU A 12 10.45 -0.28 2.62
CA LEU A 12 10.76 1.07 3.10
C LEU A 12 12.20 1.48 2.75
N ARG A 13 13.16 0.55 2.85
CA ARG A 13 14.55 0.80 2.48
C ARG A 13 14.71 1.16 0.99
N LYS A 14 14.01 0.46 0.09
CA LYS A 14 14.08 0.71 -1.36
C LYS A 14 13.18 1.87 -1.82
N ARG A 15 12.25 2.32 -0.98
CA ARG A 15 11.24 3.34 -1.32
C ARG A 15 11.21 4.40 -0.21
N PRO A 16 12.23 5.26 -0.11
CA PRO A 16 12.34 6.27 0.95
C PRO A 16 11.22 7.33 0.92
N TYR A 17 10.47 7.42 -0.19
CA TYR A 17 9.30 8.28 -0.33
C TYR A 17 8.03 7.72 0.35
N LEU A 18 8.02 6.44 0.75
CA LEU A 18 6.88 5.82 1.43
C LEU A 18 7.06 5.85 2.94
N THR A 19 5.97 6.12 3.65
CA THR A 19 5.90 5.97 5.10
C THR A 19 4.82 4.96 5.50
N LYS A 20 4.94 4.45 6.73
CA LYS A 20 3.90 3.58 7.32
C LYS A 20 2.56 4.30 7.41
N ASP A 21 2.55 5.56 7.83
CA ASP A 21 1.34 6.40 7.94
C ASP A 21 0.62 6.57 6.60
N MET A 22 1.35 6.76 5.50
CA MET A 22 0.74 6.78 4.16
C MET A 22 -0.03 5.49 3.88
N CYS A 23 0.58 4.34 4.15
CA CYS A 23 -0.03 3.04 3.89
C CYS A 23 -1.25 2.77 4.78
N VAL A 24 -1.17 3.17 6.06
CA VAL A 24 -2.28 3.08 7.01
C VAL A 24 -3.48 3.91 6.55
N ARG A 25 -3.25 5.16 6.12
CA ARG A 25 -4.32 6.05 5.63
C ARG A 25 -5.00 5.48 4.39
N ILE A 26 -4.23 4.90 3.46
CA ILE A 26 -4.78 4.29 2.25
C ILE A 26 -5.69 3.10 2.58
N ILE A 27 -5.30 2.25 3.54
CA ILE A 27 -6.14 1.13 3.95
C ILE A 27 -7.40 1.61 4.70
N GLY A 28 -7.30 2.69 5.47
CA GLY A 28 -8.45 3.27 6.18
C GLY A 28 -9.46 3.98 5.28
N ASN A 29 -9.03 4.55 4.16
CA ASN A 29 -9.89 5.22 3.18
C ASN A 29 -9.42 4.98 1.73
N PRO A 30 -9.59 3.75 1.20
CA PRO A 30 -9.11 3.40 -0.13
C PRO A 30 -10.03 3.96 -1.22
N LEU A 31 -9.44 4.36 -2.34
CA LEU A 31 -10.15 4.67 -3.58
C LEU A 31 -10.67 3.42 -4.28
N LYS A 32 -9.93 2.32 -4.18
CA LYS A 32 -10.28 1.02 -4.75
C LYS A 32 -9.74 -0.09 -3.86
N VAL A 33 -10.47 -1.20 -3.78
CA VAL A 33 -10.02 -2.43 -3.15
C VAL A 33 -10.22 -3.58 -4.12
N GLU A 34 -9.23 -4.45 -4.24
CA GLU A 34 -9.28 -5.62 -5.13
C GLU A 34 -8.68 -6.83 -4.41
N ARG A 35 -9.37 -7.98 -4.49
CA ARG A 35 -8.84 -9.26 -4.03
C ARG A 35 -8.00 -9.88 -5.16
N GLN A 36 -6.84 -10.40 -4.80
CA GLN A 36 -5.98 -11.17 -5.69
C GLN A 36 -6.12 -12.67 -5.39
N GLU A 37 -5.89 -13.53 -6.38
CA GLU A 37 -6.02 -15.00 -6.27
C GLU A 37 -5.03 -15.65 -5.28
N ASP A 38 -3.98 -14.95 -4.85
CA ASP A 38 -2.93 -15.41 -3.93
C ASP A 38 -3.18 -15.00 -2.46
N ASP A 39 -4.45 -14.83 -2.07
CA ASP A 39 -4.89 -14.36 -0.75
C ASP A 39 -4.29 -13.01 -0.32
N ARG A 40 -4.05 -12.15 -1.30
CA ARG A 40 -3.66 -10.76 -1.07
C ARG A 40 -4.78 -9.80 -1.39
N PHE A 41 -4.75 -8.65 -0.74
CA PHE A 41 -5.64 -7.54 -1.06
C PHE A 41 -4.82 -6.34 -1.48
N ARG A 42 -5.31 -5.66 -2.51
CA ARG A 42 -4.74 -4.43 -3.04
C ARG A 42 -5.65 -3.27 -2.69
N PHE A 43 -5.05 -2.23 -2.14
CA PHE A 43 -5.70 -0.98 -1.78
C PHE A 43 -5.02 0.14 -2.54
N TRP A 44 -5.81 1.00 -3.17
CA TRP A 44 -5.29 2.19 -3.85
C TRP A 44 -5.70 3.43 -3.10
N GLY A 45 -4.83 4.42 -3.01
CA GLY A 45 -5.17 5.72 -2.45
C GLY A 45 -4.23 6.81 -2.94
N LYS A 46 -4.73 8.04 -2.94
CA LYS A 46 -3.93 9.23 -3.24
C LYS A 46 -3.10 9.61 -2.02
N VAL A 47 -1.87 10.02 -2.26
CA VAL A 47 -0.97 10.54 -1.22
C VAL A 47 -0.62 11.97 -1.56
N ARG A 48 -1.09 12.91 -0.74
CA ARG A 48 -0.88 14.36 -0.96
C ARG A 48 0.59 14.74 -0.94
N GLU A 49 1.36 14.11 -0.04
CA GLU A 49 2.80 14.32 0.09
C GLU A 49 3.58 13.88 -1.14
N LEU A 50 2.95 13.11 -2.04
CA LEU A 50 3.52 12.66 -3.31
C LEU A 50 2.78 13.29 -4.49
N GLU A 51 2.36 14.55 -4.38
CA GLU A 51 1.65 15.30 -5.45
C GLU A 51 0.37 14.60 -5.91
N ASP A 52 -0.42 14.10 -4.95
CA ASP A 52 -1.66 13.34 -5.19
C ASP A 52 -1.48 12.09 -6.06
N ARG A 53 -0.25 11.57 -6.16
CA ARG A 53 0.02 10.30 -6.84
C ARG A 53 -0.68 9.15 -6.14
N ILE A 54 -1.01 8.14 -6.94
CA ILE A 54 -1.64 6.91 -6.46
C ILE A 54 -0.57 5.97 -5.92
N VAL A 55 -0.80 5.49 -4.70
CA VAL A 55 -0.04 4.40 -4.10
C VAL A 55 -0.94 3.17 -4.04
N ARG A 56 -0.39 2.02 -4.45
CA ARG A 56 -0.97 0.71 -4.23
C ARG A 56 -0.32 0.07 -3.01
N VAL A 57 -1.13 -0.27 -2.02
CA VAL A 57 -0.74 -1.01 -0.82
C VAL A 57 -1.26 -2.44 -0.95
N VAL A 58 -0.40 -3.40 -0.67
CA VAL A 58 -0.71 -4.82 -0.71
C VAL A 58 -0.67 -5.38 0.70
N THR A 59 -1.77 -5.97 1.14
CA THR A 59 -1.86 -6.69 2.41
C THR A 59 -1.92 -8.20 2.18
N LEU A 60 -1.72 -8.95 3.25
CA LEU A 60 -2.08 -10.36 3.32
C LEU A 60 -3.60 -10.53 3.44
N GLU A 61 -4.05 -11.78 3.61
CA GLU A 61 -5.46 -12.19 3.64
C GLU A 61 -6.27 -11.47 4.72
N ASP A 62 -5.60 -11.16 5.85
CA ASP A 62 -6.20 -10.48 7.00
C ASP A 62 -6.57 -9.01 6.75
N LYS A 63 -6.22 -8.45 5.59
CA LYS A 63 -6.45 -7.05 5.19
C LYS A 63 -5.80 -5.99 6.09
N ILE A 64 -4.99 -6.41 7.05
CA ILE A 64 -4.39 -5.51 8.07
C ILE A 64 -2.86 -5.59 8.08
N THR A 65 -2.29 -6.69 7.62
CA THR A 65 -0.84 -6.90 7.58
C THR A 65 -0.29 -6.44 6.24
N ILE A 66 0.39 -5.30 6.24
CA ILE A 66 0.99 -4.73 5.04
C ILE A 66 2.23 -5.53 4.65
N HIS A 67 2.21 -6.04 3.42
CA HIS A 67 3.30 -6.79 2.82
C HIS A 67 4.13 -5.93 1.86
N ASN A 68 3.48 -5.10 1.03
CA ASN A 68 4.16 -4.29 0.02
C ASN A 68 3.43 -2.96 -0.22
N ALA A 69 4.14 -1.94 -0.71
CA ALA A 69 3.54 -0.70 -1.19
C ALA A 69 4.43 0.00 -2.21
N PHE A 70 3.83 0.68 -3.19
CA PHE A 70 4.54 1.43 -4.23
C PHE A 70 3.63 2.42 -4.95
N LEU A 71 4.23 3.44 -5.57
CA LEU A 71 3.55 4.31 -6.52
C LEU A 71 3.02 3.48 -7.71
N ASP A 72 1.72 3.59 -8.00
CA ASP A 72 1.06 2.90 -9.12
C ASP A 72 0.71 3.90 -10.22
N GLY A 73 1.67 4.12 -11.14
CA GLY A 73 1.50 5.03 -12.27
C GLY A 73 0.58 4.50 -13.39
N ARG A 74 0.09 3.26 -13.29
CA ARG A 74 -0.83 2.66 -14.27
C ARG A 74 -2.25 2.54 -13.73
N PHE A 75 -2.50 3.07 -12.53
CA PHE A 75 -3.84 3.07 -11.97
C PHE A 75 -4.80 3.82 -12.90
N LYS A 76 -5.85 3.10 -13.33
CA LYS A 76 -7.01 3.65 -13.99
C LYS A 76 -8.21 3.36 -13.09
N LEU A 77 -9.04 4.37 -12.89
CA LEU A 77 -10.27 4.24 -12.11
C LEU A 77 -11.22 3.26 -12.80
#